data_AF-A0A7W0RWE7-F1
#
_entry.id   AF-A0A7W0RWE7-F1
#
_cell.length_a   1.000
_cell.length_b   1.000
_cell.length_c   1.000
_cell.angle_alpha   90.00
_cell.angle_beta   90.00
_cell.angle_gamma   90.00
#
_symmetry.space_group_name_H-M   'P 1'
#
loop_
_entity.id
_entity.type
_entity.pdbx_description
1 polymer ?
#
loop_
_entity_poly.entity_id
_entity_poly.type
_entity_poly.pdbx_seq_one_letter_code
_entity_poly.pdbx_strand_id
1 'polypeptide(L)'
;MKRILVIAVMVGAALSLDALSQTTRNKTMRDRRSEVKKARIQIAAQQLKPQSEKNNSWQYYGQKAIDEYKAKNHPAFLENAEKAVQVGPFRHPWLMYQLARAYSLNGKTVEASKLLNDLVEMGLGSDAAENDDFKSLRITGEWAELSKKIAAVKTPLVRSQTAFIIPEPELIPEGITYDPKRRIFYLGSFKSKIISIDAAGRKRDFKVSGQDGLTSVLGMKVDVRRRLLWVCNSTRDGVGFVHKYNLNSGRLIKKYTLDNKPESHLLNDITFNRRGDVYITDSLGAAVYEIPANTDELQILVKLEQGIYPNGIALSRNEKRLFVAAFTGISLIDIGTKTQTELAQDENIALTGADGLYLYGNSLIAIQNANPSPDRIIRLFLNADGNKVEKARVIESNHPLYVIPT
;
A
#
# COMPACT_ATOMS: atom_id res chain seq x y z
N MET A 1 -22.60 -2.99 19.29
CA MET A 1 -21.68 -3.05 18.13
C MET A 1 -20.74 -1.86 18.14
N LYS A 2 -19.43 -2.05 18.33
CA LYS A 2 -18.43 -0.96 18.20
C LYS A 2 -18.25 -0.67 16.70
N ARG A 3 -18.62 0.53 16.23
CA ARG A 3 -18.40 0.97 14.85
C ARG A 3 -16.88 1.10 14.63
N ILE A 4 -16.34 0.46 13.60
CA ILE A 4 -14.95 0.67 13.17
C ILE A 4 -14.95 1.98 12.38
N LEU A 5 -14.25 3.01 12.86
CA LEU A 5 -14.01 4.22 12.10
C LEU A 5 -12.76 3.97 11.25
N VAL A 6 -12.93 3.65 9.98
CA VAL A 6 -11.86 3.71 8.99
C VAL A 6 -12.01 5.03 8.26
N ILE A 7 -10.97 5.85 8.27
CA ILE A 7 -10.98 7.15 7.59
C ILE A 7 -10.13 6.97 6.34
N ALA A 8 -10.78 6.72 5.21
CA ALA A 8 -10.12 6.78 3.92
C ALA A 8 -10.02 8.24 3.52
N VAL A 9 -8.81 8.67 3.23
CA VAL A 9 -8.56 10.01 2.71
C VAL A 9 -8.47 9.93 1.18
N MET A 10 -9.03 10.91 0.46
CA MET A 10 -8.99 10.92 -1.01
C MET A 10 -7.59 11.29 -1.49
N VAL A 11 -6.87 10.35 -2.10
CA VAL A 11 -5.53 10.60 -2.67
C VAL A 11 -5.49 10.18 -4.14
N GLY A 12 -4.93 11.05 -4.97
CA GLY A 12 -4.40 10.65 -6.28
C GLY A 12 -2.99 10.11 -6.07
N ALA A 13 -2.76 8.85 -6.41
CA ALA A 13 -1.51 8.09 -6.30
C ALA A 13 -0.22 8.90 -6.02
N ALA A 14 0.37 8.70 -4.83
CA ALA A 14 1.60 9.33 -4.37
C ALA A 14 2.85 9.03 -5.24
N LEU A 15 2.80 8.02 -6.11
CA LEU A 15 3.89 7.71 -7.06
C LEU A 15 3.83 8.51 -8.38
N SER A 16 2.90 9.47 -8.53
CA SER A 16 2.64 10.14 -9.81
C SER A 16 2.56 11.67 -9.75
N LEU A 17 3.10 12.29 -8.70
CA LEU A 17 2.93 13.72 -8.41
C LEU A 17 3.48 14.69 -9.48
N ASP A 18 4.23 14.22 -10.49
CA ASP A 18 4.62 15.02 -11.66
C ASP A 18 3.77 14.76 -12.92
N ALA A 19 3.05 13.65 -13.03
CA ALA A 19 2.22 13.37 -14.21
C ALA A 19 0.75 13.83 -14.05
N LEU A 20 0.25 13.95 -12.82
CA LEU A 20 -1.19 14.15 -12.56
C LEU A 20 -1.58 15.51 -11.97
N SER A 21 -0.62 16.34 -11.52
CA SER A 21 -0.95 17.55 -10.76
C SER A 21 -1.41 18.75 -11.59
N GLN A 22 -1.18 18.77 -12.92
CA GLN A 22 -1.60 19.90 -13.76
C GLN A 22 -2.82 19.63 -14.67
N THR A 23 -3.22 18.39 -14.92
CA THR A 23 -4.22 18.06 -15.96
C THR A 23 -5.59 17.57 -15.44
N THR A 24 -5.85 17.56 -14.13
CA THR A 24 -6.99 16.83 -13.53
C THR A 24 -8.12 17.68 -12.92
N ARG A 25 -8.01 19.02 -12.93
CA ARG A 25 -9.00 19.92 -12.29
C ARG A 25 -10.45 19.74 -12.80
N ASN A 26 -10.65 19.39 -14.08
CA ASN A 26 -11.98 19.23 -14.70
C ASN A 26 -12.33 17.80 -15.12
N LYS A 27 -11.56 16.79 -14.68
CA LYS A 27 -11.73 15.40 -15.11
C LYS A 27 -12.78 14.65 -14.29
N THR A 28 -13.59 13.83 -14.95
CA THR A 28 -14.58 12.99 -14.29
C THR A 28 -13.89 11.91 -13.44
N MET A 29 -14.61 11.28 -12.50
CA MET A 29 -14.06 10.15 -11.73
C MET A 29 -13.61 8.98 -12.63
N ARG A 30 -14.27 8.80 -13.79
CA ARG A 30 -13.87 7.82 -14.80
C ARG A 30 -12.49 8.15 -15.39
N ASP A 31 -12.25 9.40 -15.72
CA ASP A 31 -10.97 9.86 -16.27
C ASP A 31 -9.84 9.72 -15.25
N ARG A 32 -10.08 10.10 -13.99
CA ARG A 32 -9.13 9.93 -12.88
C ARG A 32 -8.77 8.45 -12.66
N ARG A 33 -9.76 7.55 -12.71
CA ARG A 33 -9.54 6.10 -12.62
C ARG A 33 -8.70 5.58 -13.79
N SER A 34 -8.95 6.07 -15.00
CA SER A 34 -8.17 5.72 -16.20
C SER A 34 -6.71 6.14 -16.05
N GLU A 35 -6.46 7.34 -15.53
CA GLU A 35 -5.11 7.84 -15.30
C GLU A 35 -4.36 7.10 -14.21
N VAL A 36 -5.02 6.80 -13.08
CA VAL A 36 -4.45 5.93 -12.05
C VAL A 36 -4.12 4.55 -12.61
N LYS A 37 -4.98 3.98 -13.47
CA LYS A 37 -4.71 2.71 -14.16
C LYS A 37 -3.43 2.79 -14.99
N LYS A 38 -3.23 3.88 -15.75
CA LYS A 38 -1.98 4.12 -16.51
C LYS A 38 -0.76 4.25 -15.61
N ALA A 39 -0.86 5.04 -14.54
CA ALA A 39 0.23 5.20 -13.57
C ALA A 39 0.61 3.86 -12.90
N ARG A 40 -0.37 3.02 -12.55
CA ARG A 40 -0.13 1.68 -11.98
C ARG A 40 0.63 0.76 -12.92
N ILE A 41 0.31 0.79 -14.22
CA ILE A 41 1.03 0.01 -15.22
C ILE A 41 2.49 0.47 -15.30
N GLN A 42 2.74 1.78 -15.24
CA GLN A 42 4.09 2.33 -15.26
C GLN A 42 4.88 2.00 -13.99
N ILE A 43 4.26 2.08 -12.82
CA ILE A 43 4.85 1.71 -11.53
C ILE A 43 5.15 0.21 -11.51
N ALA A 44 4.21 -0.65 -11.92
CA ALA A 44 4.44 -2.09 -12.02
C ALA A 44 5.62 -2.39 -12.96
N ALA A 45 5.73 -1.69 -14.10
CA ALA A 45 6.87 -1.81 -14.99
C ALA A 45 8.20 -1.33 -14.36
N GLN A 46 8.17 -0.30 -13.52
CA GLN A 46 9.36 0.14 -12.78
C GLN A 46 9.76 -0.85 -11.67
N GLN A 47 8.79 -1.47 -11.00
CA GLN A 47 9.00 -2.50 -9.97
C GLN A 47 9.59 -3.80 -10.54
N LEU A 48 9.33 -4.08 -11.82
CA LEU A 48 9.87 -5.25 -12.52
C LEU A 48 11.30 -5.02 -13.04
N LYS A 49 11.79 -3.78 -13.09
CA LYS A 49 13.17 -3.53 -13.51
C LYS A 49 14.11 -4.27 -12.54
N PRO A 50 14.94 -5.20 -13.05
CA PRO A 50 15.92 -5.87 -12.21
C PRO A 50 16.88 -4.82 -11.65
N GLN A 51 16.83 -4.57 -10.33
CA GLN A 51 17.78 -3.68 -9.65
C GLN A 51 19.07 -4.41 -9.27
N SER A 52 19.11 -5.73 -9.45
CA SER A 52 20.33 -6.53 -9.47
C SER A 52 20.29 -7.49 -10.66
N GLU A 53 21.45 -7.78 -11.24
CA GLU A 53 21.65 -8.81 -12.27
C GLU A 53 21.44 -10.25 -11.72
N LYS A 54 20.50 -10.44 -10.79
CA LYS A 54 20.04 -11.79 -10.43
C LYS A 54 19.22 -12.32 -11.60
N ASN A 55 19.92 -12.79 -12.62
CA ASN A 55 19.44 -13.68 -13.65
C ASN A 55 18.73 -14.83 -12.92
N ASN A 56 17.40 -14.81 -12.87
CA ASN A 56 16.46 -15.78 -12.24
C ASN A 56 15.51 -15.26 -11.14
N SER A 57 15.34 -13.94 -10.91
CA SER A 57 14.27 -13.45 -10.02
C SER A 57 12.90 -13.38 -10.71
N TRP A 58 11.81 -13.30 -9.92
CA TRP A 58 10.47 -13.11 -10.49
C TRP A 58 10.31 -11.75 -11.16
N GLN A 59 11.00 -10.71 -10.70
CA GLN A 59 11.03 -9.39 -11.35
C GLN A 59 11.69 -9.50 -12.73
N TYR A 60 12.82 -10.21 -12.81
CA TYR A 60 13.52 -10.46 -14.08
C TYR A 60 12.64 -11.19 -15.08
N TYR A 61 12.02 -12.31 -14.68
CA TYR A 61 11.12 -13.06 -15.55
C TYR A 61 9.84 -12.28 -15.87
N GLY A 62 9.30 -11.54 -14.91
CA GLY A 62 8.14 -10.67 -15.13
C GLY A 62 8.42 -9.55 -16.12
N GLN A 63 9.61 -8.94 -16.07
CA GLN A 63 10.03 -7.93 -17.04
C GLN A 63 10.18 -8.53 -18.44
N LYS A 64 10.86 -9.68 -18.56
CA LYS A 64 10.95 -10.41 -19.83
C LYS A 64 9.57 -10.75 -20.39
N ALA A 65 8.67 -11.26 -19.55
CA ALA A 65 7.30 -11.56 -19.95
C ALA A 65 6.59 -10.32 -20.55
N ILE A 66 6.74 -9.16 -19.91
CA ILE A 66 6.20 -7.90 -20.41
C ILE A 66 6.83 -7.48 -21.75
N ASP A 67 8.14 -7.67 -21.93
CA ASP A 67 8.82 -7.29 -23.17
C ASP A 67 8.47 -8.22 -24.33
N GLU A 68 8.36 -9.53 -24.09
CA GLU A 68 7.86 -10.50 -25.08
C GLU A 68 6.40 -10.24 -25.47
N TYR A 69 5.56 -9.85 -24.49
CA TYR A 69 4.18 -9.42 -24.78
C TYR A 69 4.16 -8.19 -25.70
N LYS A 70 5.00 -7.17 -25.46
CA LYS A 70 5.09 -6.00 -26.35
C LYS A 70 5.59 -6.37 -27.75
N ALA A 71 6.50 -7.33 -27.84
CA ALA A 71 7.00 -7.88 -29.09
C ALA A 71 5.98 -8.80 -29.80
N LYS A 72 4.80 -9.04 -29.18
CA LYS A 72 3.76 -9.97 -29.64
C LYS A 72 4.24 -11.42 -29.75
N ASN A 73 5.30 -11.76 -29.03
CA ASN A 73 5.81 -13.13 -28.93
C ASN A 73 5.07 -13.87 -27.80
N HIS A 74 3.84 -14.30 -28.08
CA HIS A 74 2.99 -14.92 -27.07
C HIS A 74 3.58 -16.20 -26.45
N PRO A 75 4.25 -17.09 -27.20
CA PRO A 75 4.90 -18.27 -26.60
C PRO A 75 5.97 -17.90 -25.56
N ALA A 76 6.85 -16.94 -25.88
CA ALA A 76 7.88 -16.50 -24.93
C ALA A 76 7.29 -15.68 -23.77
N PHE A 77 6.19 -14.94 -24.00
CA PHE A 77 5.44 -14.31 -22.92
C PHE A 77 4.95 -15.36 -21.91
N LEU A 78 4.38 -16.47 -22.39
CA LEU A 78 3.93 -17.56 -21.54
C LEU A 78 5.06 -18.20 -20.76
N GLU A 79 6.15 -18.59 -21.43
CA GLU A 79 7.30 -19.23 -20.77
C GLU A 79 7.86 -18.36 -19.63
N ASN A 80 8.03 -17.05 -19.87
CA ASN A 80 8.54 -16.14 -18.86
C ASN A 80 7.51 -15.86 -17.75
N ALA A 81 6.22 -15.80 -18.06
CA ALA A 81 5.17 -15.64 -17.05
C ALA A 81 5.08 -16.86 -16.11
N GLU A 82 5.22 -18.08 -16.64
CA GLU A 82 5.28 -19.32 -15.84
C GLU A 82 6.49 -19.31 -14.90
N LYS A 83 7.68 -18.98 -15.41
CA LYS A 83 8.88 -18.83 -14.58
C LYS A 83 8.72 -17.77 -13.51
N ALA A 84 8.13 -16.61 -13.84
CA ALA A 84 7.90 -15.54 -12.87
C ALA A 84 6.98 -15.97 -11.73
N VAL A 85 5.90 -16.70 -12.01
CA VAL A 85 5.02 -17.27 -10.98
C VAL A 85 5.75 -18.34 -10.15
N GLN A 86 6.56 -19.18 -10.79
CA GLN A 86 7.30 -20.26 -10.12
C GLN A 86 8.30 -19.76 -9.08
N VAL A 87 9.04 -18.68 -9.38
CA VAL A 87 10.05 -18.09 -8.46
C VAL A 87 9.53 -16.88 -7.69
N GLY A 88 8.25 -16.53 -7.85
CA GLY A 88 7.62 -15.36 -7.26
C GLY A 88 6.95 -15.63 -5.91
N PRO A 89 6.45 -14.57 -5.26
CA PRO A 89 5.71 -14.71 -4.01
C PRO A 89 4.47 -15.58 -4.18
N PHE A 90 4.17 -16.38 -3.16
CA PHE A 90 3.02 -17.29 -3.15
C PHE A 90 1.73 -16.52 -3.45
N ARG A 91 1.04 -16.94 -4.52
CA ARG A 91 -0.26 -16.40 -4.95
C ARG A 91 -0.27 -14.89 -5.16
N HIS A 92 0.82 -14.34 -5.72
CA HIS A 92 0.89 -12.93 -6.11
C HIS A 92 -0.14 -12.61 -7.21
N PRO A 93 -1.16 -11.75 -6.96
CA PRO A 93 -2.26 -11.53 -7.88
C PRO A 93 -1.85 -10.96 -9.24
N TRP A 94 -0.88 -10.04 -9.27
CA TRP A 94 -0.37 -9.50 -10.54
C TRP A 94 0.28 -10.58 -11.41
N LEU A 95 1.13 -11.45 -10.83
CA LEU A 95 1.77 -12.55 -11.57
C LEU A 95 0.73 -13.55 -12.09
N MET A 96 -0.24 -13.92 -11.25
CA MET A 96 -1.35 -14.77 -11.66
C MET A 96 -2.16 -14.16 -12.80
N TYR A 97 -2.44 -12.86 -12.74
CA TYR A 97 -3.16 -12.15 -13.79
C TYR A 97 -2.39 -12.11 -15.11
N GLN A 98 -1.08 -11.85 -15.05
CA GLN A 98 -0.21 -11.87 -16.24
C GLN A 98 -0.11 -13.26 -16.85
N LEU A 99 -0.02 -14.30 -16.03
CA LEU A 99 -0.04 -15.69 -16.50
C LEU A 99 -1.39 -16.06 -17.13
N ALA A 100 -2.52 -15.60 -16.56
CA ALA A 100 -3.84 -15.81 -17.16
C ALA A 100 -3.94 -15.18 -18.56
N ARG A 101 -3.39 -13.97 -18.74
CA ARG A 101 -3.29 -13.32 -20.07
C ARG A 101 -2.44 -14.15 -21.03
N ALA A 102 -1.28 -14.60 -20.57
CA ALA A 102 -0.37 -15.39 -21.38
C ALA A 102 -0.99 -16.72 -21.83
N TYR A 103 -1.70 -17.42 -20.94
CA TYR A 103 -2.46 -18.62 -21.29
C TYR A 103 -3.52 -18.35 -22.35
N SER A 104 -4.32 -17.30 -22.15
CA SER A 104 -5.38 -16.92 -23.09
C SER A 104 -4.87 -16.62 -24.50
N LEU A 105 -3.76 -15.87 -24.60
CA LEU A 105 -3.10 -15.51 -25.86
C LEU A 105 -2.45 -16.70 -26.58
N ASN A 106 -2.22 -17.81 -25.88
CA ASN A 106 -1.71 -19.07 -26.42
C ASN A 106 -2.80 -20.16 -26.54
N GLY A 107 -4.09 -19.77 -26.48
CA GLY A 107 -5.22 -20.70 -26.66
C GLY A 107 -5.49 -21.64 -25.47
N LYS A 108 -4.80 -21.46 -24.35
CA LYS A 108 -4.94 -22.26 -23.12
C LYS A 108 -6.10 -21.71 -22.26
N THR A 109 -7.32 -21.90 -22.74
CA THR A 109 -8.51 -21.23 -22.19
C THR A 109 -8.94 -21.77 -20.82
N VAL A 110 -8.70 -23.05 -20.54
CA VAL A 110 -9.03 -23.69 -19.25
C VAL A 110 -8.12 -23.13 -18.14
N GLU A 111 -6.82 -23.08 -18.37
CA GLU A 111 -5.82 -22.59 -17.43
C GLU A 111 -5.98 -21.09 -17.15
N ALA A 112 -6.25 -20.30 -18.20
CA ALA A 112 -6.57 -18.89 -18.05
C ALA A 112 -7.85 -18.66 -17.23
N SER A 113 -8.91 -19.43 -17.49
CA SER A 113 -10.19 -19.33 -16.75
C SER A 113 -10.02 -19.70 -15.28
N LYS A 114 -9.23 -20.75 -14.99
CA LYS A 114 -8.89 -21.15 -13.62
C LYS A 114 -8.21 -20.01 -12.86
N LEU A 115 -7.17 -19.41 -13.43
CA LEU A 115 -6.45 -18.30 -12.77
C LEU A 115 -7.33 -17.06 -12.56
N LEU A 116 -8.21 -16.74 -13.51
CA LEU A 116 -9.18 -15.66 -13.33
C LEU A 116 -10.19 -15.98 -12.22
N ASN A 117 -10.65 -17.22 -12.11
CA ASN A 117 -11.54 -17.64 -11.03
C ASN A 117 -10.80 -17.60 -9.67
N ASP A 118 -9.55 -18.03 -9.59
CA ASP A 118 -8.76 -17.96 -8.37
C ASP A 118 -8.59 -16.50 -7.89
N LEU A 119 -8.39 -15.55 -8.81
CA LEU A 119 -8.36 -14.12 -8.48
C LEU A 119 -9.72 -13.64 -7.92
N VAL A 120 -10.82 -14.10 -8.51
CA VAL A 120 -12.18 -13.82 -8.01
C VAL A 120 -12.38 -14.34 -6.59
N GLU A 121 -11.91 -15.56 -6.28
CA GLU A 121 -11.99 -16.14 -4.93
C GLU A 121 -11.14 -15.35 -3.92
N MET A 122 -10.06 -14.70 -4.36
CA MET A 122 -9.30 -13.73 -3.57
C MET A 122 -10.01 -12.37 -3.39
N GLY A 123 -11.20 -12.20 -3.97
CA GLY A 123 -11.94 -10.95 -4.00
C GLY A 123 -11.31 -9.90 -4.93
N LEU A 124 -10.65 -10.34 -6.00
CA LEU A 124 -10.07 -9.49 -7.04
C LEU A 124 -10.75 -9.76 -8.40
N GLY A 125 -11.18 -8.68 -9.07
CA GLY A 125 -11.69 -8.76 -10.42
C GLY A 125 -10.59 -8.53 -11.46
N SER A 126 -10.96 -8.41 -12.72
CA SER A 126 -10.06 -8.06 -13.82
C SER A 126 -10.79 -7.23 -14.89
N ASP A 127 -10.09 -6.87 -15.96
CA ASP A 127 -10.68 -6.28 -17.17
C ASP A 127 -10.88 -7.32 -18.29
N ALA A 128 -10.95 -8.62 -17.97
CA ALA A 128 -11.06 -9.69 -18.97
C ALA A 128 -12.26 -9.54 -19.92
N ALA A 129 -13.35 -8.94 -19.44
CA ALA A 129 -14.54 -8.68 -20.25
C ALA A 129 -14.30 -7.62 -21.34
N GLU A 130 -13.38 -6.68 -21.12
CA GLU A 130 -13.08 -5.59 -22.04
C GLU A 130 -11.70 -5.74 -22.73
N ASN A 131 -10.81 -6.57 -22.20
CA ASN A 131 -9.44 -6.75 -22.67
C ASN A 131 -9.33 -7.87 -23.72
N ASP A 132 -8.90 -7.52 -24.93
CA ASP A 132 -8.84 -8.41 -26.09
C ASP A 132 -7.89 -9.60 -25.95
N ASP A 133 -6.94 -9.55 -25.00
CA ASP A 133 -6.12 -10.72 -24.66
C ASP A 133 -6.97 -11.92 -24.23
N PHE A 134 -8.17 -11.65 -23.71
CA PHE A 134 -9.12 -12.66 -23.23
C PHE A 134 -10.25 -12.97 -24.21
N LYS A 135 -10.17 -12.49 -25.46
CA LYS A 135 -11.23 -12.72 -26.46
C LYS A 135 -11.54 -14.22 -26.68
N SER A 136 -10.54 -15.08 -26.57
CA SER A 136 -10.68 -16.55 -26.71
C SER A 136 -11.48 -17.17 -25.56
N LEU A 137 -11.49 -16.55 -24.37
CA LEU A 137 -12.32 -17.01 -23.27
C LEU A 137 -13.79 -16.71 -23.51
N ARG A 138 -14.12 -15.60 -24.18
CA ARG A 138 -15.51 -15.11 -24.29
C ARG A 138 -16.45 -16.04 -25.07
N ILE A 139 -15.89 -16.97 -25.84
CA ILE A 139 -16.62 -17.97 -26.62
C ILE A 139 -16.73 -19.34 -25.93
N THR A 140 -16.13 -19.50 -24.74
CA THR A 140 -16.25 -20.75 -23.98
C THR A 140 -17.58 -20.81 -23.23
N GLY A 141 -18.08 -22.03 -22.97
CA GLY A 141 -19.33 -22.21 -22.23
C GLY A 141 -19.27 -21.70 -20.78
N GLU A 142 -18.07 -21.67 -20.17
CA GLU A 142 -17.86 -21.27 -18.78
C GLU A 142 -17.80 -19.73 -18.59
N TRP A 143 -17.58 -18.99 -19.68
CA TRP A 143 -17.39 -17.54 -19.63
C TRP A 143 -18.57 -16.78 -19.04
N ALA A 144 -19.80 -17.22 -19.31
CA ALA A 144 -20.99 -16.54 -18.83
C ALA A 144 -21.02 -16.47 -17.30
N GLU A 145 -20.62 -17.54 -16.61
CA GLU A 145 -20.57 -17.56 -15.15
C GLU A 145 -19.32 -16.87 -14.60
N LEU A 146 -18.15 -17.09 -15.21
CA LEU A 146 -16.91 -16.43 -14.78
C LEU A 146 -17.02 -14.90 -14.90
N SER A 147 -17.55 -14.38 -16.00
CA SER A 147 -17.72 -12.93 -16.22
C SER A 147 -18.68 -12.30 -15.21
N LYS A 148 -19.77 -12.99 -14.82
CA LYS A 148 -20.65 -12.56 -13.74
C LYS A 148 -19.91 -12.46 -12.41
N LYS A 149 -19.09 -13.46 -12.05
CA LYS A 149 -18.32 -13.42 -10.81
C LYS A 149 -17.28 -12.28 -10.80
N ILE A 150 -16.57 -12.07 -11.92
CA ILE A 150 -15.63 -10.96 -12.09
C ILE A 150 -16.34 -9.61 -11.90
N ALA A 151 -17.51 -9.43 -12.51
CA ALA A 151 -18.30 -8.21 -12.37
C ALA A 151 -18.82 -8.01 -10.92
N ALA A 152 -19.25 -9.09 -10.25
CA ALA A 152 -19.73 -9.04 -8.87
C ALA A 152 -18.65 -8.54 -7.91
N VAL A 153 -17.42 -9.05 -8.03
CA VAL A 153 -16.28 -8.61 -7.20
C VAL A 153 -15.93 -7.12 -7.42
N LYS A 154 -16.14 -6.61 -8.63
CA LYS A 154 -15.93 -5.19 -8.96
C LYS A 154 -17.07 -4.29 -8.50
N THR A 155 -18.19 -4.83 -8.01
CA THR A 155 -19.30 -3.99 -7.52
C THR A 155 -18.87 -3.22 -6.28
N PRO A 156 -19.10 -1.88 -6.21
CA PRO A 156 -18.74 -1.09 -5.04
C PRO A 156 -19.38 -1.62 -3.76
N LEU A 157 -18.56 -1.87 -2.74
CA LEU A 157 -19.01 -2.14 -1.38
C LEU A 157 -18.70 -0.91 -0.54
N VAL A 158 -19.70 -0.05 -0.31
CA VAL A 158 -19.54 1.19 0.47
C VAL A 158 -20.10 0.99 1.87
N ARG A 159 -19.25 1.15 2.88
CA ARG A 159 -19.65 1.09 4.31
C ARG A 159 -19.20 2.30 5.11
N SER A 160 -18.34 3.14 4.54
CA SER A 160 -17.92 4.40 5.13
C SER A 160 -18.96 5.51 4.90
N GLN A 161 -18.81 6.59 5.67
CA GLN A 161 -19.53 7.84 5.48
C GLN A 161 -18.52 8.99 5.56
N THR A 162 -18.78 10.09 4.86
CA THR A 162 -17.93 11.27 4.92
C THR A 162 -17.87 11.81 6.35
N ALA A 163 -16.66 11.87 6.92
CA ALA A 163 -16.44 12.46 8.24
C ALA A 163 -16.28 13.98 8.18
N PHE A 164 -15.53 14.49 7.19
CA PHE A 164 -15.31 15.91 6.93
C PHE A 164 -14.81 16.11 5.49
N ILE A 165 -14.95 17.33 4.98
CA ILE A 165 -14.43 17.77 3.67
C ILE A 165 -13.38 18.85 3.90
N ILE A 166 -12.22 18.71 3.26
CA ILE A 166 -11.17 19.74 3.22
C ILE A 166 -11.33 20.53 1.92
N PRO A 167 -11.62 21.83 1.96
CA PRO A 167 -11.85 22.64 0.77
C PRO A 167 -10.54 23.07 0.10
N GLU A 168 -9.58 22.16 -0.02
CA GLU A 168 -8.27 22.39 -0.66
C GLU A 168 -8.00 21.28 -1.69
N PRO A 169 -8.46 21.43 -2.94
CA PRO A 169 -8.37 20.37 -3.96
C PRO A 169 -6.95 19.89 -4.27
N GLU A 170 -5.95 20.74 -4.02
CA GLU A 170 -4.54 20.46 -4.28
C GLU A 170 -3.77 19.99 -3.04
N LEU A 171 -4.44 19.76 -1.90
CA LEU A 171 -3.75 19.39 -0.67
C LEU A 171 -2.92 18.11 -0.85
N ILE A 172 -3.45 17.13 -1.60
CA ILE A 172 -2.92 15.77 -1.74
C ILE A 172 -2.51 15.26 -0.35
N PRO A 173 -3.49 14.88 0.47
CA PRO A 173 -3.22 14.34 1.78
C PRO A 173 -2.61 12.93 1.68
N GLU A 174 -1.99 12.45 2.75
CA GLU A 174 -1.43 11.10 2.83
C GLU A 174 -1.80 10.49 4.19
N GLY A 175 -1.04 10.77 5.24
CA GLY A 175 -1.27 10.20 6.55
C GLY A 175 -2.36 10.91 7.35
N ILE A 176 -3.19 10.12 8.03
CA ILE A 176 -4.16 10.61 9.03
C ILE A 176 -4.00 9.90 10.37
N THR A 177 -4.10 10.66 11.45
CA THR A 177 -4.11 10.09 12.81
C THR A 177 -5.09 10.82 13.71
N TYR A 178 -5.45 10.21 14.83
CA TYR A 178 -6.46 10.73 15.74
C TYR A 178 -5.93 10.80 17.17
N ASP A 179 -6.12 11.96 17.79
CA ASP A 179 -5.92 12.14 19.22
C ASP A 179 -7.25 12.01 19.96
N PRO A 180 -7.54 10.86 20.60
CA PRO A 180 -8.78 10.67 21.33
C PRO A 180 -8.92 11.57 22.56
N LYS A 181 -7.82 12.09 23.13
CA LYS A 181 -7.88 12.95 24.31
C LYS A 181 -8.44 14.33 23.96
N ARG A 182 -8.02 14.91 22.84
CA ARG A 182 -8.54 16.21 22.35
C ARG A 182 -9.66 16.08 21.34
N ARG A 183 -9.90 14.87 20.83
CA ARG A 183 -10.83 14.59 19.74
C ARG A 183 -10.48 15.38 18.48
N ILE A 184 -9.22 15.32 18.09
CA ILE A 184 -8.64 16.01 16.93
C ILE A 184 -8.07 14.98 15.96
N PHE A 185 -8.39 15.11 14.68
CA PHE A 185 -7.65 14.46 13.61
C PHE A 185 -6.49 15.33 13.17
N TYR A 186 -5.36 14.71 12.85
CA TYR A 186 -4.22 15.34 12.19
C TYR A 186 -4.07 14.70 10.81
N LEU A 187 -3.90 15.53 9.79
CA LEU A 187 -3.82 15.14 8.39
C LEU A 187 -2.56 15.73 7.77
N GLY A 188 -1.62 14.86 7.38
CA GLY A 188 -0.43 15.19 6.61
C GLY A 188 -0.76 15.43 5.14
N SER A 189 0.12 16.16 4.45
CA SER A 189 -0.04 16.49 3.04
C SER A 189 1.29 16.70 2.31
N PHE A 190 1.25 16.52 0.99
CA PHE A 190 2.34 16.89 0.08
C PHE A 190 2.46 18.40 -0.15
N LYS A 191 1.58 19.22 0.45
CA LYS A 191 1.69 20.68 0.54
C LYS A 191 2.52 21.15 1.74
N SER A 192 3.44 20.34 2.25
CA SER A 192 4.37 20.73 3.32
C SER A 192 3.71 21.17 4.63
N LYS A 193 2.49 20.71 4.90
CA LYS A 193 1.70 21.16 6.06
C LYS A 193 0.94 20.02 6.74
N ILE A 194 0.52 20.29 7.98
CA ILE A 194 -0.32 19.38 8.78
C ILE A 194 -1.59 20.13 9.18
N ILE A 195 -2.75 19.58 8.82
CA ILE A 195 -4.06 20.12 9.20
C ILE A 195 -4.56 19.41 10.45
N SER A 196 -5.05 20.17 11.43
CA SER A 196 -5.84 19.67 12.55
C SER A 196 -7.33 19.88 12.30
N ILE A 197 -8.15 18.89 12.67
CA ILE A 197 -9.60 18.91 12.47
C ILE A 197 -10.25 18.49 13.79
N ASP A 198 -10.95 19.40 14.43
CA ASP A 198 -11.59 19.12 15.71
C ASP A 198 -12.93 18.38 15.57
N ALA A 199 -13.54 18.01 16.70
CA ALA A 199 -14.81 17.30 16.75
C ALA A 199 -15.99 18.06 16.13
N ALA A 200 -15.88 19.39 15.95
CA ALA A 200 -16.88 20.22 15.26
C ALA A 200 -16.57 20.35 13.75
N GLY A 201 -15.52 19.67 13.26
CA GLY A 201 -15.08 19.74 11.87
C GLY A 201 -14.37 21.04 11.50
N ARG A 202 -13.95 21.85 12.49
CA ARG A 202 -13.16 23.07 12.24
C ARG A 202 -11.74 22.68 11.88
N LYS A 203 -11.24 23.20 10.76
CA LYS A 203 -9.90 22.94 10.24
C LYS A 203 -8.97 24.09 10.61
N ARG A 204 -7.76 23.77 11.05
CA ARG A 204 -6.67 24.73 11.29
C ARG A 204 -5.35 24.07 10.93
N ASP A 205 -4.40 24.82 10.42
CA ASP A 205 -3.05 24.31 10.29
C ASP A 205 -2.47 24.05 11.70
N PHE A 206 -2.15 22.80 11.99
CA PHE A 206 -1.29 22.44 13.13
C PHE A 206 0.16 22.83 12.84
N LYS A 207 0.55 22.67 11.58
CA LYS A 207 1.79 23.19 10.99
C LYS A 207 1.47 23.86 9.69
N VAL A 208 1.91 25.11 9.51
CA VAL A 208 1.78 25.81 8.24
C VAL A 208 2.79 25.27 7.23
N SER A 209 2.57 25.55 5.94
CA SER A 209 3.43 25.08 4.85
C SER A 209 4.91 25.41 5.08
N GLY A 210 5.77 24.38 5.06
CA GLY A 210 7.22 24.49 5.19
C GLY A 210 7.72 24.69 6.62
N GLN A 211 6.83 24.86 7.60
CA GLN A 211 7.22 25.03 9.00
C GLN A 211 8.07 23.84 9.47
N ASP A 212 9.12 24.10 10.27
CA ASP A 212 9.99 23.07 10.83
C ASP A 212 10.71 22.19 9.77
N GLY A 213 10.75 22.64 8.51
CA GLY A 213 11.35 21.91 7.37
C GLY A 213 10.45 20.83 6.79
N LEU A 214 9.13 20.92 6.97
CA LEU A 214 8.18 20.00 6.34
C LEU A 214 8.18 20.17 4.81
N THR A 215 8.08 19.05 4.11
CA THR A 215 8.03 18.92 2.66
C THR A 215 6.91 17.96 2.25
N SER A 216 7.16 16.66 2.21
CA SER A 216 6.14 15.64 1.95
C SER A 216 5.82 14.99 3.28
N VAL A 217 4.68 15.35 3.89
CA VAL A 217 4.25 14.74 5.14
C VAL A 217 3.49 13.45 4.82
N LEU A 218 4.05 12.35 5.30
CA LEU A 218 3.58 10.98 5.04
C LEU A 218 2.88 10.44 6.31
N GLY A 219 3.25 9.24 6.75
CA GLY A 219 2.71 8.59 7.93
C GLY A 219 2.92 9.37 9.22
N MET A 220 1.94 9.30 10.11
CA MET A 220 1.97 10.00 11.39
C MET A 220 1.17 9.26 12.46
N LYS A 221 1.61 9.40 13.72
CA LYS A 221 0.97 8.71 14.84
C LYS A 221 1.00 9.50 16.13
N VAL A 222 -0.15 9.56 16.80
CA VAL A 222 -0.30 10.17 18.12
C VAL A 222 0.09 9.17 19.20
N ASP A 223 1.11 9.48 19.98
CA ASP A 223 1.35 8.87 21.30
C ASP A 223 0.49 9.60 22.33
N VAL A 224 -0.68 9.02 22.60
CA VAL A 224 -1.66 9.58 23.55
C VAL A 224 -1.09 9.66 24.96
N ARG A 225 -0.25 8.70 25.37
CA ARG A 225 0.30 8.63 26.73
C ARG A 225 1.36 9.70 26.94
N ARG A 226 2.28 9.86 25.99
CA ARG A 226 3.39 10.83 26.07
C ARG A 226 3.03 12.21 25.53
N ARG A 227 1.85 12.36 24.92
CA ARG A 227 1.40 13.59 24.24
C ARG A 227 2.37 14.02 23.15
N LEU A 228 2.77 13.06 22.33
CA LEU A 228 3.65 13.27 21.18
C LEU A 228 2.90 13.02 19.88
N LEU A 229 3.24 13.78 18.85
CA LEU A 229 2.91 13.46 17.47
C LEU A 229 4.22 13.15 16.75
N TRP A 230 4.34 11.91 16.30
CA TRP A 230 5.42 11.46 15.43
C TRP A 230 4.99 11.60 13.97
N VAL A 231 5.87 12.13 13.14
CA VAL A 231 5.57 12.45 11.74
C VAL A 231 6.74 12.04 10.87
N CYS A 232 6.47 11.24 9.84
CA CYS A 232 7.40 10.97 8.77
C CYS A 232 7.32 12.08 7.72
N ASN A 233 8.48 12.55 7.26
CA ASN A 233 8.60 13.59 6.27
C ASN A 233 9.76 13.27 5.32
N SER A 234 9.55 13.42 4.01
CA SER A 234 10.63 13.21 3.02
C SER A 234 10.69 14.31 1.98
N THR A 235 11.89 14.62 1.52
CA THR A 235 12.10 15.48 0.36
C THR A 235 12.03 14.69 -0.94
N ARG A 236 11.85 15.38 -2.07
CA ARG A 236 11.80 14.74 -3.39
C ARG A 236 13.14 14.15 -3.82
N ASP A 237 14.24 14.72 -3.37
CA ASP A 237 15.59 14.24 -3.64
C ASP A 237 16.04 13.11 -2.68
N GLY A 238 15.14 12.64 -1.81
CA GLY A 238 15.35 11.43 -1.01
C GLY A 238 16.09 11.66 0.30
N VAL A 239 15.84 12.79 0.97
CA VAL A 239 16.24 13.00 2.37
C VAL A 239 15.06 12.64 3.26
N GLY A 240 15.30 11.80 4.26
CA GLY A 240 14.30 11.33 5.20
C GLY A 240 14.34 12.10 6.51
N PHE A 241 13.17 12.41 7.07
CA PHE A 241 13.04 13.05 8.38
C PHE A 241 11.97 12.37 9.22
N VAL A 242 12.22 12.30 10.53
CA VAL A 242 11.19 12.05 11.53
C VAL A 242 11.07 13.29 12.40
N HIS A 243 9.87 13.83 12.57
CA HIS A 243 9.60 14.94 13.47
C HIS A 243 8.85 14.45 14.70
N LYS A 244 9.32 14.87 15.87
CA LYS A 244 8.71 14.62 17.18
C LYS A 244 8.12 15.91 17.71
N TYR A 245 6.81 16.05 17.70
CA TYR A 245 6.12 17.25 18.19
C TYR A 245 5.50 17.03 19.57
N ASN A 246 5.52 18.06 20.41
CA ASN A 246 4.71 18.09 21.62
C ASN A 246 3.26 18.45 21.26
N LEU A 247 2.30 17.57 21.53
CA LEU A 247 0.89 17.82 21.20
C LEU A 247 0.25 18.91 22.05
N ASN A 248 0.77 19.22 23.24
CA ASN A 248 0.18 20.23 24.13
C ASN A 248 0.55 21.64 23.70
N SER A 249 1.81 21.87 23.30
CA SER A 249 2.29 23.19 22.87
C SER A 249 2.36 23.36 21.35
N GLY A 250 2.28 22.27 20.59
CA GLY A 250 2.52 22.26 19.14
C GLY A 250 3.98 22.43 18.75
N ARG A 251 4.92 22.55 19.70
CA ARG A 251 6.33 22.80 19.42
C ARG A 251 7.06 21.55 18.91
N LEU A 252 7.98 21.73 17.98
CA LEU A 252 8.96 20.70 17.61
C LEU A 252 9.85 20.41 18.83
N ILE A 253 9.96 19.14 19.21
CA ILE A 253 10.89 18.67 20.23
C ILE A 253 12.21 18.29 19.57
N LYS A 254 12.14 17.47 18.50
CA LYS A 254 13.32 16.96 17.81
C LYS A 254 13.00 16.60 16.37
N LYS A 255 14.00 16.75 15.50
CA LYS A 255 14.00 16.30 14.10
C LYS A 255 15.16 15.33 13.93
N TYR A 256 14.87 14.13 13.46
CA TYR A 256 15.85 13.10 13.09
C TYR A 256 16.02 13.16 11.58
N THR A 257 17.25 13.00 11.08
CA THR A 257 17.57 13.18 9.65
C THR A 257 18.32 11.95 9.14
N LEU A 258 17.92 11.45 7.96
CA LEU A 258 18.67 10.51 7.14
C LEU A 258 19.02 11.19 5.82
N ASP A 259 20.30 11.51 5.65
CA ASP A 259 20.85 12.18 4.47
C ASP A 259 22.21 11.57 4.10
N ASN A 260 22.25 10.25 3.91
CA ASN A 260 23.48 9.53 3.60
C ASN A 260 23.53 9.14 2.11
N LYS A 261 23.70 10.17 1.25
CA LYS A 261 23.91 9.97 -0.19
C LYS A 261 25.07 8.97 -0.44
N PRO A 262 24.99 8.12 -1.49
CA PRO A 262 24.02 8.14 -2.58
C PRO A 262 22.68 7.44 -2.26
N GLU A 263 22.48 6.92 -1.04
CA GLU A 263 21.20 6.33 -0.66
C GLU A 263 20.08 7.38 -0.67
N SER A 264 18.88 6.94 -1.06
CA SER A 264 17.67 7.76 -1.14
C SER A 264 16.66 7.21 -0.14
N HIS A 265 16.05 8.09 0.65
CA HIS A 265 15.15 7.72 1.73
C HIS A 265 13.74 8.26 1.51
N LEU A 266 12.76 7.39 1.73
CA LEU A 266 11.34 7.72 1.79
C LEU A 266 10.79 7.14 3.09
N LEU A 267 10.89 7.91 4.18
CA LEU A 267 10.35 7.49 5.46
C LEU A 267 8.84 7.55 5.38
N ASN A 268 8.19 6.39 5.40
CA ASN A 268 6.82 6.28 4.94
C ASN A 268 5.83 6.23 6.10
N ASP A 269 5.88 5.18 6.93
CA ASP A 269 4.96 5.01 8.05
C ASP A 269 5.70 4.73 9.36
N ILE A 270 4.98 4.90 10.48
CA ILE A 270 5.53 4.93 11.83
C ILE A 270 4.63 4.23 12.83
N THR A 271 5.23 3.45 13.73
CA THR A 271 4.54 2.90 14.90
C THR A 271 5.45 2.93 16.13
N PHE A 272 4.91 2.65 17.31
CA PHE A 272 5.71 2.60 18.54
C PHE A 272 5.12 1.60 19.53
N ASN A 273 5.97 1.13 20.44
CA ASN A 273 5.57 0.21 21.52
C ASN A 273 5.23 0.95 22.82
N ARG A 274 4.78 0.22 23.86
CA ARG A 274 4.44 0.82 25.16
C ARG A 274 5.62 1.48 25.86
N ARG A 275 6.86 1.00 25.64
CA ARG A 275 8.09 1.59 26.20
C ARG A 275 8.46 2.91 25.53
N GLY A 276 7.99 3.13 24.31
CA GLY A 276 8.22 4.34 23.52
C GLY A 276 9.29 4.17 22.45
N ASP A 277 9.73 2.93 22.20
CA ASP A 277 10.57 2.63 21.05
C ASP A 277 9.72 2.82 19.79
N VAL A 278 10.23 3.61 18.85
CA VAL A 278 9.55 3.97 17.60
C VAL A 278 10.13 3.13 16.48
N TYR A 279 9.29 2.70 15.54
CA TYR A 279 9.68 1.93 14.37
C TYR A 279 9.17 2.63 13.10
N ILE A 280 10.04 2.76 12.10
CA ILE A 280 9.79 3.57 10.91
C ILE A 280 10.16 2.75 9.68
N THR A 281 9.32 2.76 8.65
CA THR A 281 9.64 2.16 7.35
C THR A 281 10.34 3.17 6.45
N ASP A 282 11.35 2.70 5.70
CA ASP A 282 11.99 3.44 4.64
C ASP A 282 11.78 2.73 3.31
N SER A 283 10.85 3.23 2.50
CA SER A 283 10.43 2.58 1.26
C SER A 283 11.53 2.54 0.21
N LEU A 284 12.34 3.60 0.10
CA LEU A 284 13.43 3.67 -0.88
C LEU A 284 14.72 3.05 -0.36
N GLY A 285 15.02 3.19 0.93
CA GLY A 285 16.18 2.56 1.56
C GLY A 285 16.03 1.06 1.82
N ALA A 286 14.83 0.50 1.60
CA ALA A 286 14.48 -0.90 1.86
C ALA A 286 14.88 -1.35 3.28
N ALA A 287 14.45 -0.59 4.29
CA ALA A 287 14.81 -0.85 5.67
C ALA A 287 13.67 -0.52 6.65
N VAL A 288 13.77 -1.08 7.85
CA VAL A 288 13.05 -0.59 9.02
C VAL A 288 14.06 0.02 9.98
N TYR A 289 13.78 1.25 10.39
CA TYR A 289 14.55 1.98 11.40
C TYR A 289 13.84 1.91 12.75
N GLU A 290 14.59 2.16 13.81
CA GLU A 290 14.07 2.38 15.15
C GLU A 290 14.62 3.65 15.79
N ILE A 291 13.84 4.24 16.69
CA ILE A 291 14.29 5.24 17.66
C ILE A 291 14.03 4.66 19.06
N PRO A 292 15.04 4.05 19.70
CA PRO A 292 14.88 3.49 21.05
C PRO A 292 14.57 4.59 22.06
N ALA A 293 13.68 4.31 23.01
CA ALA A 293 13.23 5.31 23.99
C ALA A 293 14.35 5.80 24.93
N ASN A 294 15.38 4.97 25.15
CA ASN A 294 16.49 5.23 26.05
C ASN A 294 17.60 6.07 25.41
N THR A 295 17.87 5.88 24.12
CA THR A 295 18.91 6.63 23.39
C THR A 295 18.32 7.85 22.68
N ASP A 296 17.07 7.77 22.23
CA ASP A 296 16.43 8.80 21.41
C ASP A 296 17.27 9.11 20.16
N GLU A 297 17.82 8.06 19.53
CA GLU A 297 18.63 8.14 18.31
C GLU A 297 18.03 7.27 17.20
N LEU A 298 18.05 7.77 15.97
CA LEU A 298 17.55 7.03 14.81
C LEU A 298 18.62 6.07 14.32
N GLN A 299 18.30 4.77 14.30
CA GLN A 299 19.22 3.71 13.89
C GLN A 299 18.50 2.65 13.06
N ILE A 300 19.25 1.86 12.29
CA ILE A 300 18.67 0.75 11.52
C ILE A 300 18.28 -0.38 12.49
N LEU A 301 17.03 -0.85 12.40
CA LEU A 301 16.60 -2.08 13.05
C LEU A 301 16.96 -3.27 12.17
N VAL A 302 16.51 -3.27 10.91
CA VAL A 302 16.75 -4.35 9.94
C VAL A 302 16.82 -3.79 8.51
N LYS A 303 17.77 -4.28 7.72
CA LYS A 303 17.79 -4.08 6.25
C LYS A 303 16.96 -5.19 5.61
N LEU A 304 16.07 -4.80 4.71
CA LEU A 304 15.21 -5.73 3.97
C LEU A 304 15.81 -6.01 2.59
N GLU A 305 15.25 -6.98 1.90
CA GLU A 305 15.58 -7.23 0.50
C GLU A 305 15.30 -5.99 -0.37
N GLN A 306 16.25 -5.64 -1.23
CA GLN A 306 16.10 -4.51 -2.16
C GLN A 306 14.89 -4.72 -3.07
N GLY A 307 14.13 -3.65 -3.32
CA GLY A 307 12.91 -3.69 -4.12
C GLY A 307 11.65 -4.16 -3.40
N ILE A 308 11.73 -4.55 -2.11
CA ILE A 308 10.54 -4.93 -1.33
C ILE A 308 9.60 -3.74 -1.09
N TYR A 309 10.18 -2.53 -0.97
CA TYR A 309 9.49 -1.26 -0.78
C TYR A 309 8.57 -1.26 0.46
N PRO A 310 9.13 -1.28 1.69
CA PRO A 310 8.33 -1.30 2.90
C PRO A 310 7.50 -0.02 3.05
N ASN A 311 6.23 -0.16 3.40
CA ASN A 311 5.28 0.95 3.48
C ASN A 311 4.59 0.98 4.84
N GLY A 312 3.29 0.67 4.94
CA GLY A 312 2.56 0.70 6.20
C GLY A 312 3.11 -0.26 7.24
N ILE A 313 3.07 0.14 8.51
CA ILE A 313 3.68 -0.63 9.61
C ILE A 313 2.75 -0.76 10.83
N ALA A 314 2.58 -2.00 11.30
CA ALA A 314 1.81 -2.30 12.50
C ALA A 314 2.61 -3.15 13.50
N LEU A 315 2.56 -2.77 14.77
CA LEU A 315 3.16 -3.54 15.85
C LEU A 315 2.24 -4.69 16.27
N SER A 316 2.79 -5.88 16.50
CA SER A 316 2.04 -7.03 17.02
C SER A 316 1.49 -6.77 18.43
N ARG A 317 0.45 -7.50 18.83
CA ARG A 317 -0.20 -7.32 20.14
C ARG A 317 0.76 -7.50 21.32
N ASN A 318 1.71 -8.43 21.18
CA ASN A 318 2.74 -8.72 22.18
C ASN A 318 4.00 -7.84 22.05
N GLU A 319 4.02 -6.91 21.09
CA GLU A 319 5.11 -5.96 20.83
C GLU A 319 6.46 -6.60 20.50
N LYS A 320 6.46 -7.87 20.06
CA LYS A 320 7.68 -8.60 19.67
C LYS A 320 7.94 -8.59 18.17
N ARG A 321 6.92 -8.31 17.35
CA ARG A 321 7.01 -8.36 15.89
C ARG A 321 6.38 -7.14 15.24
N LEU A 322 6.89 -6.80 14.06
CA LEU A 322 6.32 -5.78 13.18
C LEU A 322 5.73 -6.48 11.96
N PHE A 323 4.52 -6.09 11.58
CA PHE A 323 3.95 -6.35 10.27
C PHE A 323 4.26 -5.15 9.38
N VAL A 324 4.90 -5.39 8.25
CA VAL A 324 5.31 -4.35 7.30
C VAL A 324 4.73 -4.67 5.95
N ALA A 325 3.86 -3.79 5.45
CA ALA A 325 3.34 -3.88 4.09
C ALA A 325 4.47 -3.68 3.11
N ALA A 326 4.46 -4.46 2.04
CA ALA A 326 5.46 -4.40 1.00
C ALA A 326 4.83 -4.78 -0.35
N PHE A 327 5.53 -4.57 -1.45
CA PHE A 327 5.00 -4.96 -2.76
C PHE A 327 4.80 -6.47 -2.89
N THR A 328 5.65 -7.26 -2.25
CA THR A 328 5.60 -8.72 -2.29
C THR A 328 4.53 -9.33 -1.37
N GLY A 329 3.95 -8.56 -0.46
CA GLY A 329 3.05 -9.08 0.57
C GLY A 329 3.14 -8.29 1.87
N ILE A 330 3.10 -9.00 2.99
CA ILE A 330 3.32 -8.42 4.31
C ILE A 330 4.49 -9.16 4.94
N SER A 331 5.59 -8.46 5.19
CA SER A 331 6.71 -9.00 5.94
C SER A 331 6.41 -9.01 7.44
N LEU A 332 6.88 -10.06 8.11
CA LEU A 332 6.89 -10.22 9.56
C LEU A 332 8.33 -10.11 10.06
N ILE A 333 8.61 -9.07 10.82
CA ILE A 333 9.94 -8.79 11.38
C ILE A 333 9.90 -9.08 12.88
N ASP A 334 10.76 -9.98 13.36
CA ASP A 334 10.99 -10.13 14.79
C ASP A 334 11.96 -9.07 15.28
N ILE A 335 11.55 -8.29 16.28
CA ILE A 335 12.31 -7.15 16.77
C ILE A 335 13.54 -7.61 17.55
N GLY A 336 13.45 -8.73 18.27
CA GLY A 336 14.52 -9.23 19.12
C GLY A 336 15.65 -9.88 18.30
N THR A 337 15.29 -10.70 17.33
CA THR A 337 16.27 -11.37 16.46
C THR A 337 16.63 -10.55 15.23
N LYS A 338 15.90 -9.46 14.93
CA LYS A 338 16.06 -8.62 13.74
C LYS A 338 15.92 -9.40 12.43
N THR A 339 15.11 -10.46 12.44
CA THR A 339 14.92 -11.34 11.28
C THR A 339 13.61 -11.03 10.56
N GLN A 340 13.68 -10.99 9.24
CA GLN A 340 12.52 -10.86 8.35
C GLN A 340 12.06 -12.24 7.88
N THR A 341 10.74 -12.44 7.88
CA THR A 341 10.05 -13.56 7.23
C THR A 341 8.82 -13.02 6.50
N GLU A 342 8.20 -13.82 5.62
CA GLU A 342 6.92 -13.44 5.01
C GLU A 342 5.75 -13.90 5.89
N LEU A 343 4.70 -13.09 5.97
CA LEU A 343 3.46 -13.47 6.64
C LEU A 343 2.74 -14.52 5.78
N ALA A 344 2.53 -15.71 6.35
CA ALA A 344 1.85 -16.78 5.64
C ALA A 344 0.37 -16.44 5.37
N GLN A 345 -0.21 -17.03 4.32
CA GLN A 345 -1.60 -16.83 3.94
C GLN A 345 -2.22 -18.13 3.40
N ASP A 346 -3.54 -18.27 3.54
CA ASP A 346 -4.30 -19.28 2.80
C ASP A 346 -4.47 -18.90 1.32
N GLU A 347 -4.79 -19.88 0.47
CA GLU A 347 -4.80 -19.72 -0.99
C GLU A 347 -5.76 -18.64 -1.52
N ASN A 348 -6.86 -18.36 -0.83
CA ASN A 348 -7.86 -17.40 -1.28
C ASN A 348 -7.64 -16.00 -0.67
N ILE A 349 -6.41 -15.70 -0.24
CA ILE A 349 -6.07 -14.45 0.43
C ILE A 349 -4.91 -13.79 -0.32
N ALA A 350 -5.09 -12.53 -0.69
CA ALA A 350 -4.03 -11.72 -1.27
C ALA A 350 -3.51 -10.71 -0.24
N LEU A 351 -2.22 -10.82 0.12
CA LEU A 351 -1.54 -9.88 1.02
C LEU A 351 -0.78 -8.76 0.29
N THR A 352 -0.55 -8.90 -1.02
CA THR A 352 0.13 -7.89 -1.84
C THR A 352 -0.65 -6.58 -1.94
N GLY A 353 0.07 -5.47 -2.15
CA GLY A 353 -0.54 -4.18 -2.45
C GLY A 353 -1.18 -3.49 -1.25
N ALA A 354 -0.87 -3.95 -0.03
CA ALA A 354 -1.15 -3.17 1.17
C ALA A 354 -0.30 -1.89 1.14
N ASP A 355 -0.94 -0.75 1.38
CA ASP A 355 -0.35 0.57 1.53
C ASP A 355 -0.24 0.85 3.04
N GLY A 356 -1.37 1.16 3.69
CA GLY A 356 -1.47 1.28 5.15
C GLY A 356 -1.81 -0.03 5.87
N LEU A 357 -1.26 -0.22 7.08
CA LEU A 357 -1.54 -1.36 7.97
C LEU A 357 -1.83 -0.93 9.40
N TYR A 358 -2.89 -1.49 9.99
CA TYR A 358 -3.29 -1.22 11.37
C TYR A 358 -3.68 -2.49 12.11
N LEU A 359 -3.11 -2.71 13.30
CA LEU A 359 -3.57 -3.79 14.17
C LEU A 359 -4.93 -3.45 14.80
N TYR A 360 -5.88 -4.37 14.70
CA TYR A 360 -7.18 -4.32 15.36
C TYR A 360 -7.52 -5.67 16.00
N GLY A 361 -7.35 -5.79 17.32
CA GLY A 361 -7.50 -7.08 18.01
C GLY A 361 -6.44 -8.08 17.54
N ASN A 362 -6.86 -9.29 17.11
CA ASN A 362 -5.99 -10.30 16.48
C ASN A 362 -6.12 -10.30 14.95
N SER A 363 -6.16 -9.11 14.35
CA SER A 363 -6.31 -8.96 12.91
C SER A 363 -5.65 -7.68 12.44
N LEU A 364 -5.27 -7.63 11.17
CA LEU A 364 -4.81 -6.42 10.51
C LEU A 364 -5.96 -5.81 9.71
N ILE A 365 -6.04 -4.48 9.71
CA ILE A 365 -6.79 -3.71 8.73
C ILE A 365 -5.76 -3.25 7.71
N ALA A 366 -5.90 -3.71 6.47
CA ALA A 366 -5.05 -3.33 5.36
C ALA A 366 -5.83 -2.43 4.41
N ILE A 367 -5.20 -1.33 4.02
CA ILE A 367 -5.64 -0.45 2.94
C ILE A 367 -4.91 -0.94 1.70
N GLN A 368 -5.62 -1.59 0.78
CA GLN A 368 -5.03 -2.27 -0.36
C GLN A 368 -5.28 -1.54 -1.67
N ASN A 369 -4.19 -1.13 -2.30
CA ASN A 369 -4.12 -0.60 -3.65
C ASN A 369 -3.98 -1.77 -4.63
N ALA A 370 -5.01 -2.61 -4.68
CA ALA A 370 -4.92 -3.93 -5.31
C ALA A 370 -4.65 -3.85 -6.82
N ASN A 371 -3.82 -4.78 -7.30
CA ASN A 371 -3.57 -4.99 -8.72
C ASN A 371 -3.54 -6.50 -9.02
N PRO A 372 -4.56 -7.06 -9.70
CA PRO A 372 -5.69 -6.35 -10.30
C PRO A 372 -6.69 -5.79 -9.26
N SER A 373 -7.62 -4.95 -9.71
CA SER A 373 -8.62 -4.22 -8.89
C SER A 373 -9.64 -5.18 -8.22
N PRO A 374 -10.44 -4.77 -7.21
CA PRO A 374 -10.65 -3.39 -6.74
C PRO A 374 -9.70 -2.97 -5.63
N ASP A 375 -9.44 -1.67 -5.57
CA ASP A 375 -8.92 -1.06 -4.35
C ASP A 375 -9.91 -1.23 -3.22
N ARG A 376 -9.39 -1.56 -2.04
CA ARG A 376 -10.21 -2.09 -0.96
C ARG A 376 -9.60 -1.88 0.41
N ILE A 377 -10.47 -1.84 1.41
CA ILE A 377 -10.13 -1.91 2.81
C ILE A 377 -10.54 -3.30 3.28
N ILE A 378 -9.60 -4.03 3.86
CA ILE A 378 -9.76 -5.46 4.15
C ILE A 378 -9.28 -5.74 5.57
N ARG A 379 -10.01 -6.62 6.25
CA ARG A 379 -9.61 -7.19 7.52
C ARG A 379 -9.00 -8.57 7.31
N LEU A 380 -7.75 -8.74 7.74
CA LEU A 380 -6.97 -9.96 7.68
C LEU A 380 -6.92 -10.58 9.08
N PHE A 381 -7.61 -11.68 9.29
CA PHE A 381 -7.65 -12.37 10.58
C PHE A 381 -6.42 -13.27 10.72
N LEU A 382 -5.65 -13.03 11.78
CA LEU A 382 -4.45 -13.77 12.08
C LEU A 382 -4.79 -15.04 12.86
N ASN A 383 -3.97 -16.07 12.69
CA ASN A 383 -3.95 -17.22 13.58
C ASN A 383 -3.50 -16.82 15.00
N ALA A 384 -3.52 -17.77 15.94
CA ALA A 384 -3.15 -17.51 17.34
C ALA A 384 -1.70 -17.02 17.50
N ASP A 385 -0.77 -17.54 16.69
CA ASP A 385 0.66 -17.20 16.74
C ASP A 385 1.00 -15.87 16.04
N GLY A 386 0.04 -15.30 15.32
CA GLY A 386 0.20 -14.05 14.58
C GLY A 386 1.19 -14.13 13.41
N ASN A 387 1.40 -15.32 12.84
CA ASN A 387 2.33 -15.56 11.72
C ASN A 387 1.65 -16.05 10.43
N LYS A 388 0.32 -16.21 10.46
CA LYS A 388 -0.48 -16.58 9.29
C LYS A 388 -1.80 -15.83 9.26
N VAL A 389 -2.24 -15.43 8.08
CA VAL A 389 -3.60 -14.97 7.82
C VAL A 389 -4.45 -16.14 7.33
N GLU A 390 -5.51 -16.45 8.07
CA GLU A 390 -6.40 -17.60 7.81
C GLU A 390 -7.74 -17.18 7.20
N LYS A 391 -8.06 -15.88 7.30
CA LYS A 391 -9.30 -15.35 6.76
C LYS A 391 -9.16 -13.90 6.35
N ALA A 392 -9.76 -13.56 5.22
CA ALA A 392 -9.92 -12.19 4.77
C ALA A 392 -11.41 -11.79 4.80
N ARG A 393 -11.68 -10.51 5.06
CA ARG A 393 -13.02 -9.92 4.89
C ARG A 393 -12.90 -8.52 4.34
N VAL A 394 -13.50 -8.29 3.17
CA VAL A 394 -13.63 -6.95 2.60
C VAL A 394 -14.55 -6.10 3.48
N ILE A 395 -14.03 -4.96 3.93
CA ILE A 395 -14.76 -3.94 4.68
C ILE A 395 -15.41 -2.99 3.68
N GLU A 396 -14.64 -2.49 2.73
CA GLU A 396 -15.01 -1.51 1.70
C GLU A 396 -14.23 -1.81 0.41
N SER A 397 -14.82 -1.59 -0.76
CA SER A 397 -14.13 -1.76 -2.05
C SER A 397 -14.73 -0.89 -3.15
N ASN A 398 -13.89 -0.49 -4.12
CA ASN A 398 -14.27 0.25 -5.32
C ASN A 398 -15.17 1.48 -5.07
N HIS A 399 -14.93 2.20 -3.98
CA HIS A 399 -15.77 3.31 -3.56
C HIS A 399 -15.89 4.38 -4.66
N PRO A 400 -17.09 4.92 -4.95
CA PRO A 400 -17.28 5.83 -6.09
C PRO A 400 -16.64 7.22 -5.90
N LEU A 401 -16.45 7.65 -4.65
CA LEU A 401 -15.90 8.98 -4.35
C LEU A 401 -14.37 9.08 -4.43
N TYR A 402 -13.65 7.96 -4.47
CA TYR A 402 -12.19 7.98 -4.56
C TYR A 402 -11.67 6.90 -5.50
N VAL A 403 -10.41 7.06 -5.91
CA VAL A 403 -9.75 6.08 -6.77
C VAL A 403 -8.95 5.13 -5.90
N ILE A 404 -8.05 5.68 -5.08
CA ILE A 404 -7.18 4.93 -4.18
C ILE A 404 -7.49 5.35 -2.74
N PRO A 405 -7.79 4.41 -1.83
CA PRO A 405 -7.83 4.71 -0.40
C PRO A 405 -6.39 4.84 0.14
N THR A 406 -6.17 5.75 1.08
CA THR A 406 -4.95 5.83 1.89
C THR A 406 -5.28 5.71 3.36
#